data_AF-U7FJK6-F1
#
_entry.id   AF-U7FJK6-F1
#
_cell.length_a   1.000
_cell.length_b   1.000
_cell.length_c   1.000
_cell.angle_alpha   90.00
_cell.angle_beta   90.00
_cell.angle_gamma   90.00
#
_symmetry.space_group_name_H-M   'P 1'
#
loop_
_entity.id
_entity.type
_entity.pdbx_description
1 polymer ?
#
loop_
_entity_poly.entity_id
_entity_poly.type
_entity_poly.pdbx_seq_one_letter_code
_entity_poly.pdbx_strand_id
1 'polypeptide(L)'
;MWLKRNGSRLGGNSAQYFLRIVGWDGFILSHDVVAGLRNANLLDASPTSKKGLQQAQAAFTGWHQETELPYSQLSRILSYSVES
;
A
#
# COMPACT_ATOMS: atom_id res chain seq x y z
N MET A 1 11.72 10.05 -18.41
CA MET A 1 10.76 11.18 -18.28
C MET A 1 9.95 11.31 -19.57
N TRP A 2 8.76 10.71 -19.63
CA TRP A 2 7.81 10.91 -20.74
C TRP A 2 6.36 10.97 -20.23
N LEU A 3 6.10 10.29 -19.11
CA LEU A 3 4.82 10.31 -18.37
C LEU A 3 4.55 11.59 -17.56
N LYS A 4 5.54 12.48 -17.39
CA LYS A 4 5.40 13.68 -16.56
C LYS A 4 4.72 14.86 -17.28
N ARG A 5 4.48 14.76 -18.60
CA ARG A 5 4.02 15.88 -19.45
C ARG A 5 2.56 15.81 -19.91
N ASN A 6 1.88 14.67 -19.75
CA ASN A 6 0.50 14.47 -20.25
C ASN A 6 -0.52 14.03 -19.18
N GLY A 7 -0.11 13.84 -17.93
CA GLY A 7 -0.99 13.35 -16.85
C GLY A 7 -1.49 14.45 -15.93
N SER A 8 -2.08 15.53 -16.46
CA SER A 8 -2.50 16.69 -15.66
C SER A 8 -3.69 16.46 -14.72
N ARG A 9 -4.27 15.24 -14.64
CA ARG A 9 -5.38 14.92 -13.73
C ARG A 9 -5.33 13.52 -13.08
N LEU A 10 -4.15 12.87 -13.07
CA LEU A 10 -3.93 11.58 -12.39
C LEU A 10 -2.81 11.69 -11.33
N GLY A 11 -2.78 12.79 -10.60
CA GLY A 11 -1.97 12.93 -9.39
C GLY A 11 -2.83 12.71 -8.16
N GLY A 12 -2.49 11.74 -7.32
CA GLY A 12 -3.14 11.47 -6.03
C GLY A 12 -4.07 10.24 -6.02
N ASN A 13 -4.89 10.14 -4.97
CA ASN A 13 -5.74 8.98 -4.64
C ASN A 13 -6.54 8.41 -5.83
N SER A 14 -6.95 9.24 -6.79
CA SER A 14 -7.67 8.79 -8.00
C SER A 14 -6.88 7.81 -8.86
N ALA A 15 -5.55 7.93 -8.93
CA ALA A 15 -4.71 6.94 -9.63
C ALA A 15 -4.66 5.61 -8.87
N GLN A 16 -4.59 5.66 -7.53
CA GLN A 16 -4.61 4.45 -6.69
C GLN A 16 -5.97 3.73 -6.75
N TYR A 17 -7.08 4.49 -6.73
CA TYR A 17 -8.42 3.94 -6.90
C TYR A 17 -8.65 3.40 -8.32
N PHE A 18 -8.21 4.11 -9.35
CA PHE A 18 -8.29 3.63 -10.74
C PHE A 18 -7.52 2.32 -10.93
N LEU A 19 -6.31 2.22 -10.38
CA LEU A 19 -5.51 0.99 -10.42
C LEU A 19 -6.22 -0.17 -9.70
N ARG A 20 -6.89 0.09 -8.57
CA ARG A 20 -7.73 -0.91 -7.88
C ARG A 20 -8.94 -1.37 -8.71
N ILE A 21 -9.55 -0.48 -9.50
CA ILE A 21 -10.72 -0.79 -10.34
C ILE A 21 -10.32 -1.64 -11.56
N VAL A 22 -9.12 -1.44 -12.11
CA VAL A 22 -8.63 -2.23 -13.27
C VAL A 22 -8.00 -3.57 -12.87
N GLY A 23 -8.13 -3.99 -11.62
CA GLY A 23 -7.60 -5.27 -11.13
C GLY A 23 -6.08 -5.28 -10.89
N TRP A 24 -5.44 -4.11 -10.75
CA TRP A 24 -4.05 -4.06 -10.30
C TRP A 24 -3.99 -4.43 -8.83
N ASP A 25 -3.42 -5.59 -8.53
CA ASP A 25 -3.24 -6.03 -7.16
C ASP A 25 -2.12 -5.23 -6.48
N GLY A 26 -2.53 -4.29 -5.63
CA GLY A 26 -1.64 -3.43 -4.87
C GLY A 26 -2.23 -3.12 -3.50
N PHE A 27 -1.35 -2.82 -2.53
CA PHE A 27 -1.74 -2.40 -1.20
C PHE A 27 -2.01 -0.89 -1.15
N ILE A 28 -2.92 -0.48 -0.27
CA ILE A 28 -3.17 0.94 0.03
C ILE A 28 -2.60 1.25 1.41
N LEU A 29 -1.71 2.24 1.50
CA LEU A 29 -1.20 2.76 2.77
C LEU A 29 -2.18 3.78 3.35
N SER A 30 -3.35 3.32 3.78
CA SER A 30 -4.26 4.14 4.58
C SER A 30 -3.67 4.40 5.98
N HIS A 31 -4.26 5.34 6.71
CA HIS A 31 -3.88 5.63 8.11
C HIS A 31 -3.80 4.33 8.95
N ASP A 32 -4.84 3.51 8.87
CA ASP A 32 -4.98 2.27 9.65
C ASP A 32 -3.96 1.20 9.22
N VAL A 33 -3.70 1.08 7.92
CA VAL A 33 -2.65 0.19 7.40
C VAL A 33 -1.27 0.63 7.89
N VAL A 34 -0.98 1.93 7.89
CA VAL A 34 0.29 2.45 8.39
C VAL A 34 0.41 2.23 9.89
N ALA A 35 -0.67 2.43 10.65
CA ALA A 35 -0.72 2.12 12.08
C ALA A 35 -0.45 0.64 12.35
N GLY A 36 -1.09 -0.26 11.59
CA GLY A 36 -0.90 -1.71 11.71
C GLY A 36 0.53 -2.13 11.39
N LEU A 37 1.13 -1.60 10.32
CA LEU A 37 2.53 -1.86 9.98
C LEU A 37 3.49 -1.35 11.06
N ARG A 38 3.19 -0.21 11.69
CA ARG A 38 4.00 0.33 12.80
C ARG A 38 3.86 -0.51 14.06
N ASN A 39 2.64 -0.91 14.42
CA ASN A 39 2.38 -1.76 15.58
C ASN A 39 3.07 -3.12 15.44
N ALA A 40 3.17 -3.64 14.22
CA ALA A 40 3.92 -4.85 13.90
C ALA A 40 5.44 -4.64 13.79
N ASN A 41 5.95 -3.41 14.01
CA ASN A 41 7.36 -3.02 13.82
C ASN A 41 7.91 -3.25 12.39
N LEU A 42 7.02 -3.24 11.39
CA LEU A 42 7.36 -3.47 9.97
C LEU A 42 7.60 -2.17 9.18
N LEU A 43 7.27 -1.01 9.75
CA LEU A 43 7.46 0.30 9.11
C LEU A 43 8.01 1.30 10.13
N ASP A 44 9.26 1.74 9.92
CA ASP A 44 9.92 2.75 10.75
C ASP A 44 9.96 4.14 10.09
N ALA A 45 9.98 4.17 8.75
CA ALA A 45 10.16 5.37 7.98
C ALA A 45 8.83 6.09 7.73
N SER A 46 8.90 7.29 7.13
CA SER A 46 7.68 7.93 6.62
C SER A 46 7.05 7.04 5.53
N PRO A 47 5.73 6.79 5.55
CA PRO A 47 5.05 5.94 4.57
C PRO A 47 5.12 6.49 3.14
N THR A 48 5.42 7.79 2.97
CA THR A 48 5.61 8.44 1.66
C THR A 48 7.07 8.45 1.20
N SER A 49 8.02 8.07 2.06
CA SER A 49 9.43 7.99 1.72
C SER A 49 9.73 6.73 0.92
N LYS A 50 10.80 6.75 0.11
CA LYS A 50 11.26 5.57 -0.62
C LYS A 50 11.53 4.37 0.32
N LYS A 51 12.14 4.62 1.47
CA LYS A 51 12.42 3.59 2.49
C LYS A 51 11.11 3.00 3.04
N GLY A 52 10.13 3.83 3.39
CA GLY A 52 8.84 3.37 3.90
C GLY A 52 8.04 2.56 2.88
N LEU A 53 8.07 2.97 1.61
CA LEU A 53 7.45 2.20 0.53
C LEU A 53 8.12 0.81 0.35
N GLN A 54 9.44 0.73 0.45
CA GLN A 54 10.17 -0.54 0.37
C GLN A 54 9.86 -1.46 1.55
N GLN A 55 9.76 -0.90 2.77
CA GLN A 55 9.39 -1.66 3.97
C GLN A 55 7.98 -2.23 3.87
N ALA A 56 7.01 -1.39 3.49
CA ALA A 56 5.64 -1.85 3.29
C ALA A 56 5.57 -2.93 2.19
N GLN A 57 6.26 -2.71 1.06
CA GLN A 57 6.33 -3.71 -0.01
C GLN A 57 6.91 -5.04 0.50
N ALA A 58 7.99 -5.02 1.28
CA ALA A 58 8.60 -6.23 1.83
C ALA A 58 7.64 -6.99 2.77
N ALA A 59 6.95 -6.27 3.66
CA ALA A 59 5.94 -6.87 4.55
C ALA A 59 4.81 -7.54 3.75
N PHE A 60 4.23 -6.81 2.81
CA PHE A 60 3.14 -7.33 2.00
C PHE A 60 3.57 -8.48 1.08
N THR A 61 4.77 -8.42 0.50
CA THR A 61 5.31 -9.52 -0.32
C THR A 61 5.57 -10.78 0.52
N GLY A 62 6.09 -10.65 1.73
CA GLY A 62 6.24 -11.79 2.64
C GLY A 62 4.91 -12.46 2.93
N TRP A 63 3.90 -11.68 3.33
CA TRP A 63 2.55 -12.21 3.58
C TRP A 63 1.89 -12.79 2.33
N HIS A 64 2.09 -12.18 1.16
CA HIS A 64 1.58 -12.72 -0.10
C HIS A 64 2.20 -14.08 -0.42
N GLN A 65 3.51 -14.25 -0.19
CA GLN A 65 4.19 -15.53 -0.39
C GLN A 65 3.72 -16.61 0.58
N GLU A 66 3.42 -16.24 1.84
CA GLU A 66 2.98 -17.18 2.87
C GLU A 66 1.50 -17.59 2.72
N THR A 67 0.65 -16.67 2.28
CA THR A 67 -0.81 -16.83 2.28
C THR A 67 -1.43 -16.99 0.90
N GLU A 68 -0.67 -16.67 -0.15
CA GLU A 68 -1.12 -16.57 -1.54
C GLU A 68 -2.26 -15.56 -1.75
N LEU A 69 -2.56 -14.73 -0.75
CA LEU A 69 -3.64 -13.74 -0.80
C LEU A 69 -3.23 -12.49 -1.56
N PRO A 70 -4.13 -11.88 -2.34
CA PRO A 70 -3.86 -10.62 -3.03
C PRO A 70 -3.46 -9.49 -2.05
N TYR A 71 -2.56 -8.60 -2.46
CA TYR A 71 -2.13 -7.42 -1.69
C TYR A 71 -3.30 -6.52 -1.28
N SER A 72 -4.29 -6.40 -2.14
CA SER A 72 -5.53 -5.66 -1.88
C SER A 72 -6.36 -6.25 -0.74
N GLN A 73 -6.30 -7.57 -0.54
CA GLN A 73 -6.94 -8.28 0.56
C GLN A 73 -6.11 -8.18 1.83
N LEU A 74 -4.79 -8.37 1.74
CA LEU A 74 -3.87 -8.24 2.87
C LEU A 74 -3.93 -6.85 3.51
N SER A 75 -3.93 -5.79 2.70
CA SER A 75 -4.08 -4.41 3.21
C SER A 75 -5.42 -4.18 3.90
N ARG A 76 -6.49 -4.82 3.41
CA ARG A 76 -7.82 -4.73 4.04
C ARG A 76 -7.88 -5.49 5.37
N ILE A 77 -7.29 -6.69 5.44
CA ILE A 77 -7.17 -7.45 6.69
C ILE A 77 -6.41 -6.61 7.72
N LEU A 78 -5.25 -6.07 7.34
CA LEU A 78 -4.44 -5.27 8.26
C LEU A 78 -5.18 -4.02 8.76
N SER A 79 -5.98 -3.36 7.89
CA SER A 79 -6.78 -2.20 8.31
C SER A 79 -7.85 -2.52 9.35
N TYR A 80 -8.38 -3.76 9.37
CA TYR A 80 -9.35 -4.18 10.40
C TYR A 80 -8.68 -4.69 11.68
N SER A 81 -7.37 -4.95 11.66
CA SER A 81 -6.62 -5.43 12.83
C SER A 81 -6.18 -4.31 13.77
N VAL A 82 -6.37 -3.05 13.40
CA VAL A 82 -6.10 -1.90 14.27
C VAL A 82 -7.42 -1.36 14.82
N GLU A 83 -7.54 -1.27 16.15
CA GLU A 83 -8.62 -0.51 16.79
C GLU A 83 -8.47 0.97 16.41
N SER A 84 -9.57 1.57 15.95
CA SER A 84 -9.64 2.99 15.53
C SER A 84 -9.51 3.96 16.69
#